data_AF-N1X3G9-F1
#
_entry.id   AF-N1X3G9-F1
#
_cell.length_a   1.000
_cell.length_b   1.000
_cell.length_c   1.000
_cell.angle_alpha   90.00
_cell.angle_beta   90.00
_cell.angle_gamma   90.00
#
_symmetry.space_group_name_H-M   'P 1'
#
loop_
_entity.id
_entity.type
_entity.pdbx_description
1 polymer ?
#
loop_
_entity_poly.entity_id
_entity_poly.type
_entity_poly.pdbx_seq_one_letter_code
_entity_poly.pdbx_strand_id
1 'polypeptide(L)'
;MKESDKKFVENWERIKSQGKAKYITKHGVGFGIIVFALNTVLSYWGNWGQMSNADFFVQLFISIVVGGGIYGAFSWFLNDFIYRKKLKEG
;
A
#
# COMPACT_ATOMS: atom_id res chain seq x y z
N MET A 1 -20.89 6.55 18.83
CA MET A 1 -20.04 5.71 17.95
C MET A 1 -20.56 4.28 17.87
N LYS A 2 -20.62 3.64 16.68
CA LYS A 2 -21.01 2.21 16.55
C LYS A 2 -19.86 1.30 17.00
N GLU A 3 -20.16 0.04 17.35
CA GLU A 3 -19.16 -0.94 17.80
C GLU A 3 -18.05 -1.18 16.75
N SER A 4 -18.40 -1.16 15.47
CA SER A 4 -17.44 -1.26 14.35
C SER A 4 -16.48 -0.07 14.28
N ASP A 5 -16.94 1.11 14.66
CA ASP A 5 -16.14 2.33 14.64
C ASP A 5 -15.13 2.34 15.79
N LYS A 6 -15.53 1.88 16.98
CA LYS A 6 -14.63 1.71 18.12
C LYS A 6 -13.48 0.76 17.78
N LYS A 7 -13.79 -0.40 17.20
CA LYS A 7 -12.77 -1.37 16.76
C LYS A 7 -11.80 -0.78 15.74
N PHE A 8 -12.29 0.05 14.81
CA PHE A 8 -11.43 0.74 13.86
C PHE A 8 -10.50 1.74 14.56
N VAL A 9 -11.04 2.56 15.46
CA VAL A 9 -10.29 3.59 16.20
C VAL A 9 -9.16 2.96 17.02
N GLU A 10 -9.47 1.94 17.84
CA GLU A 10 -8.48 1.23 18.67
C GLU A 10 -7.39 0.56 17.82
N ASN A 11 -7.79 -0.09 16.72
CA ASN A 11 -6.83 -0.75 15.83
C ASN A 11 -5.96 0.27 15.09
N TRP A 12 -6.54 1.41 14.67
CA TRP A 12 -5.80 2.47 14.01
C TRP A 12 -4.81 3.16 14.95
N GLU A 13 -5.17 3.37 16.22
CA GLU A 13 -4.21 3.88 17.23
C GLU A 13 -3.02 2.95 17.41
N ARG A 14 -3.27 1.64 17.49
CA ARG A 14 -2.20 0.65 17.56
C ARG A 14 -1.32 0.65 16.31
N ILE A 15 -1.89 0.86 15.12
CA ILE A 15 -1.12 0.97 13.88
C ILE A 15 -0.32 2.28 13.86
N LYS A 16 -0.92 3.37 14.32
CA LYS A 16 -0.31 4.69 14.35
C LYS A 16 0.89 4.76 15.30
N SER A 17 0.81 4.07 16.45
CA SER A 17 1.91 3.97 17.41
C SER A 17 3.13 3.20 16.87
N GLN A 18 2.93 2.32 15.88
CA GLN A 18 4.04 1.63 15.19
C GLN A 18 4.77 2.51 14.17
N GLY A 19 4.24 3.69 13.86
CA GLY A 19 4.85 4.69 13.01
C GLY A 19 4.48 4.60 11.53
N LYS A 20 4.42 5.77 10.89
CA LYS A 20 4.04 5.94 9.48
C LYS A 20 4.96 5.20 8.52
N ALA A 21 6.28 5.28 8.72
CA ALA A 21 7.25 4.64 7.83
C ALA A 21 7.04 3.12 7.78
N LYS A 22 6.89 2.47 8.95
CA LYS A 22 6.67 1.02 9.05
C LYS A 22 5.37 0.58 8.36
N TYR A 23 4.30 1.36 8.50
CA TYR A 23 3.04 1.12 7.81
C TYR A 23 3.20 1.22 6.29
N ILE A 24 3.79 2.33 5.81
CA ILE A 24 4.01 2.57 4.38
C ILE A 24 4.86 1.47 3.78
N THR A 25 5.94 1.05 4.44
CA THR A 25 6.77 -0.07 3.95
C THR A 25 5.95 -1.36 3.89
N LYS A 26 5.22 -1.72 4.95
CA LYS A 26 4.48 -2.99 4.99
C LYS A 26 3.36 -3.06 3.94
N HIS A 27 2.56 -2.01 3.81
CA HIS A 27 1.43 -1.98 2.88
C HIS A 27 1.84 -1.58 1.47
N GLY A 28 2.85 -0.71 1.35
CA GLY A 28 3.43 -0.32 0.08
C GLY A 28 4.15 -1.47 -0.60
N VAL A 29 4.95 -2.27 0.10
CA VAL A 29 5.60 -3.46 -0.50
C VAL A 29 4.55 -4.44 -1.02
N GLY A 30 3.52 -4.74 -0.23
CA GLY A 30 2.43 -5.64 -0.65
C GLY A 30 1.72 -5.14 -1.91
N PHE A 31 1.36 -3.85 -1.95
CA PHE A 31 0.72 -3.26 -3.11
C PHE A 31 1.65 -3.19 -4.33
N GLY A 32 2.91 -2.83 -4.13
CA GLY A 32 3.92 -2.76 -5.18
C GLY A 32 4.17 -4.09 -5.86
N ILE A 33 4.16 -5.20 -5.11
CA ILE A 33 4.23 -6.56 -5.68
C ILE A 33 3.01 -6.86 -6.55
N ILE A 34 1.81 -6.46 -6.12
CA ILE A 34 0.58 -6.66 -6.91
C ILE A 34 0.65 -5.87 -8.22
N VAL A 35 1.03 -4.59 -8.15
CA VAL A 35 1.21 -3.72 -9.32
C VAL A 35 2.26 -4.30 -10.27
N PHE A 36 3.37 -4.77 -9.73
CA PHE A 36 4.41 -5.43 -10.50
C PHE A 36 3.88 -6.66 -11.24
N ALA A 37 3.19 -7.55 -10.53
CA ALA A 37 2.64 -8.79 -11.11
C ALA A 37 1.63 -8.47 -12.24
N LEU A 38 0.72 -7.52 -12.00
CA LEU A 38 -0.26 -7.10 -12.99
C LEU A 38 0.41 -6.48 -14.23
N ASN A 39 1.34 -5.55 -14.04
CA ASN A 39 2.04 -4.93 -15.17
C ASN A 39 2.88 -5.95 -15.94
N THR A 40 3.55 -6.86 -15.25
CA THR A 40 4.36 -7.91 -15.87
C THR A 40 3.49 -8.82 -16.73
N VAL A 41 2.36 -9.28 -16.18
CA VAL A 41 1.38 -10.07 -16.94
C VAL A 41 0.88 -9.28 -18.14
N LEU A 42 0.42 -8.04 -17.98
CA LEU A 42 -0.13 -7.24 -19.08
C LEU A 42 0.89 -6.93 -20.18
N SER A 43 2.14 -6.65 -19.82
CA SER A 43 3.19 -6.27 -20.78
C SER A 43 3.81 -7.46 -21.50
N TYR A 44 3.90 -8.62 -20.85
CA TYR A 44 4.61 -9.79 -21.39
C TYR A 44 3.69 -10.99 -21.69
N TRP A 45 2.37 -10.83 -21.57
CA TRP A 45 1.42 -11.88 -21.93
C TRP A 45 1.64 -12.33 -23.38
N GLY A 46 2.00 -13.60 -23.57
CA GLY A 46 2.26 -14.18 -24.88
C GLY A 46 3.68 -13.94 -25.43
N ASN A 47 4.50 -13.10 -24.80
CA ASN A 47 5.86 -12.78 -25.23
C ASN A 47 6.88 -12.76 -24.07
N TRP A 48 6.76 -13.71 -23.15
CA TRP A 48 7.62 -13.82 -21.94
C TRP A 48 9.12 -13.86 -22.23
N GLY A 49 9.54 -14.37 -23.40
CA GLY A 49 10.94 -14.44 -23.81
C GLY A 49 11.61 -13.09 -24.11
N GLN A 50 10.85 -12.00 -24.20
CA GLN A 50 11.39 -10.65 -24.40
C GLN A 50 11.75 -9.94 -23.09
N MET A 51 11.39 -10.51 -21.94
CA MET A 51 11.68 -9.91 -20.64
C MET A 51 13.13 -10.15 -20.25
N SER A 52 13.94 -9.09 -20.21
CA SER A 52 15.29 -9.19 -19.66
C SER A 52 15.27 -9.22 -18.13
N ASN A 53 16.26 -9.87 -17.53
CA ASN A 53 16.42 -9.88 -16.07
C ASN A 53 16.59 -8.45 -15.50
N ALA A 54 17.26 -7.56 -16.24
CA ALA A 54 17.46 -6.18 -15.83
C ALA A 54 16.13 -5.43 -15.77
N ASP A 55 15.30 -5.55 -16.81
CA ASP A 55 13.97 -4.91 -16.86
C ASP A 55 13.07 -5.43 -15.74
N PHE A 56 13.13 -6.73 -15.45
CA PHE A 56 12.40 -7.34 -14.34
C PHE A 56 12.71 -6.67 -13.00
N PHE A 57 13.99 -6.58 -12.63
CA PHE A 57 14.38 -6.02 -11.35
C PHE A 57 14.12 -4.51 -11.27
N VAL A 58 14.31 -3.78 -12.38
CA VAL A 58 14.01 -2.34 -12.45
C VAL A 58 12.51 -2.10 -12.28
N GLN A 59 11.66 -2.85 -13.00
CA GLN A 59 10.21 -2.71 -12.91
C GLN A 59 9.69 -3.11 -11.53
N LEU A 60 10.25 -4.16 -10.91
CA LEU A 60 9.93 -4.56 -9.55
C LEU A 60 10.29 -3.44 -8.55
N PHE A 61 11.50 -2.89 -8.64
CA PHE A 61 11.96 -1.82 -7.78
C PHE A 61 11.07 -0.58 -7.91
N ILE A 62 10.78 -0.14 -9.14
CA ILE A 62 9.90 1.01 -9.41
C ILE A 62 8.49 0.75 -8.86
N SER A 63 7.95 -0.46 -9.06
CA SER A 63 6.60 -0.80 -8.58
C SER A 63 6.52 -0.77 -7.05
N ILE A 64 7.56 -1.22 -6.35
CA ILE A 64 7.63 -1.18 -4.88
C ILE A 64 7.85 0.25 -4.37
N VAL A 65 8.83 0.96 -4.91
CA VAL A 65 9.22 2.29 -4.41
C VAL A 65 8.19 3.34 -4.78
N VAL A 66 7.80 3.41 -6.05
CA VAL A 66 6.86 4.42 -6.56
C VAL A 66 5.44 3.96 -6.30
N GLY A 67 5.05 2.80 -6.84
CA GLY A 67 3.68 2.28 -6.68
C GLY A 67 3.32 2.01 -5.22
N GLY A 68 4.19 1.29 -4.51
CA GLY A 68 4.02 0.99 -3.10
C GLY A 68 4.13 2.23 -2.21
N GLY A 69 5.08 3.12 -2.46
CA GLY A 69 5.25 4.36 -1.70
C GLY A 69 4.03 5.27 -1.80
N ILE A 70 3.52 5.51 -3.01
CA ILE A 70 2.32 6.34 -3.24
C ILE A 70 1.11 5.72 -2.54
N TYR A 71 0.87 4.42 -2.73
CA TYR A 71 -0.26 3.73 -2.10
C TYR A 71 -0.17 3.74 -0.57
N GLY A 72 1.00 3.43 0.00
CA GLY A 72 1.20 3.44 1.44
C GLY A 72 0.96 4.83 2.04
N ALA A 73 1.46 5.88 1.39
CA ALA A 73 1.26 7.25 1.85
C ALA A 73 -0.21 7.68 1.75
N PHE A 74 -0.87 7.37 0.63
CA PHE A 74 -2.28 7.70 0.41
C PHE A 74 -3.22 6.95 1.36
N SER A 75 -3.01 5.64 1.53
CA SER A 75 -3.79 4.82 2.47
C SER A 75 -3.61 5.26 3.92
N TRP A 76 -2.39 5.65 4.32
CA TRP A 76 -2.17 6.25 5.63
C TRP A 76 -2.97 7.54 5.81
N PHE A 77 -2.93 8.43 4.82
CA PHE A 77 -3.65 9.70 4.87
C PHE A 77 -5.16 9.49 4.98
N LEU A 78 -5.74 8.61 4.16
CA LEU A 78 -7.16 8.28 4.21
C LEU A 78 -7.58 7.70 5.56
N ASN A 79 -6.80 6.75 6.10
CA ASN A 79 -7.11 6.16 7.40
C ASN A 79 -7.00 7.19 8.54
N ASP A 80 -6.00 8.07 8.52
CA ASP A 80 -5.89 9.15 9.51
C ASP A 80 -7.04 10.17 9.39
N PHE A 81 -7.48 10.47 8.17
CA PHE A 81 -8.65 11.32 7.93
C PHE A 81 -9.93 10.70 8.48
N ILE A 82 -10.19 9.42 8.18
CA ILE A 82 -11.35 8.68 8.67
C ILE A 82 -11.33 8.58 10.19
N TYR A 83 -10.17 8.30 10.78
CA TYR A 83 -9.97 8.26 12.22
C TYR A 83 -10.33 9.60 12.88
N ARG A 84 -9.79 10.71 12.38
CA ARG A 84 -10.11 12.06 12.90
C ARG A 84 -11.59 12.40 12.75
N LYS A 85 -12.22 12.00 11.65
CA LYS A 85 -13.66 12.19 11.44
C LYS A 85 -14.47 11.42 12.49
N LYS A 86 -14.15 10.14 12.70
CA LYS A 86 -14.84 9.29 13.69
C LYS A 86 -14.68 9.79 15.13
N LEU A 87 -13.52 10.39 15.47
CA LEU A 87 -13.31 11.01 16.78
C LEU A 87 -14.12 12.30 17.00
N LYS A 88 -14.42 13.07 15.93
CA LYS A 88 -15.23 14.29 16.02
C LYS A 88 -16.73 14.02 16.07
N GLU A 89 -17.16 12.88 15.54
CA GLU A 89 -18.57 12.44 15.51
C GLU A 89 -18.94 11.53 16.70
N GLY A 90 -17.97 11.17 17.54
CA GLY A 90 -18.14 10.36 18.74
C GLY A 90 -18.34 11.19 19.99
#